data_AF-A0A448YUS6-F1
#
_entry.id   AF-A0A448YUS6-F1
#
_cell.length_a   1.000
_cell.length_b   1.000
_cell.length_c   1.000
_cell.angle_alpha   90.00
_cell.angle_beta   90.00
_cell.angle_gamma   90.00
#
_symmetry.space_group_name_H-M   'P 1'
#
loop_
_entity.id
_entity.type
_entity.pdbx_description
1 polymer ?
#
loop_
_entity_poly.entity_id
_entity_poly.type
_entity_poly.pdbx_seq_one_letter_code
_entity_poly.pdbx_strand_id
1 'polypeptide(L)'
;MGGSAAIVSRSVYTDRLRRAFILRCHPDRFRRYDEKIRKQQSVLLQALSERMIEADFKDYTSNISRIENPRTRHNNQQNVVQYAMEKRDGSLLHRTLDLNASVENILKNLASALELSGAAKLPPPPAPLPLSSRTKHSNDNDQIHWTKYDPHDSIKGESKGGSTIDHRYDVNSNRGRDLERFLSSVTPSQIEERKAYRMDATAAALVARRLFSFQSIDGIRLGWSSKSFAGLLSSLIRLHEEYQHRFNVQSFYPLGLVFTNNEKKPALDVYGGNIYLTPSGTQLEWLESIREVTEERLDEFLAYRRIMTERVALLQEGLVGDRRNIANGKHDNTTKVKKGFTCPSFEYYMFLQRATEPYRNMQSISMEIPIAERNGFVPAISQSSLSTTGHLRLVVESPESCRRPKVTREGFIQVPSTITSEDLTLSVSKLSGLAKERWDVEQEKKHKCREAIEQVQWKFGLQKVSRSNERVRWEDFLSALSRLIDHETQLEEGELAGSNLQISTNGHCHLSDDGSLVIPHNWTISAL
;
A
#
# COMPACT_ATOMS: atom_id res chain seq x y z
N MET A 1 -41.00 16.68 -11.50
CA MET A 1 -39.67 16.28 -12.01
C MET A 1 -38.66 16.39 -10.87
N GLY A 2 -38.39 15.29 -10.17
CA GLY A 2 -37.38 15.23 -9.11
C GLY A 2 -36.47 14.04 -9.40
N GLY A 3 -35.32 14.29 -10.04
CA GLY A 3 -34.32 13.25 -10.25
C GLY A 3 -33.76 12.82 -8.89
N SER A 4 -33.83 11.52 -8.59
CA SER A 4 -33.21 10.94 -7.40
C SER A 4 -31.70 11.18 -7.49
N ALA A 5 -31.19 12.13 -6.70
CA ALA A 5 -29.77 12.45 -6.67
C ALA A 5 -29.02 11.22 -6.15
N ALA A 6 -28.12 10.66 -6.98
CA ALA A 6 -27.25 9.57 -6.57
C ALA A 6 -26.52 9.95 -5.27
N ILE A 7 -26.64 9.10 -4.24
CA ILE A 7 -26.04 9.34 -2.93
C ILE A 7 -24.52 9.15 -3.08
N VAL A 8 -23.80 10.25 -3.32
CA VAL A 8 -22.34 10.25 -3.32
C VAL A 8 -21.86 10.23 -1.86
N SER A 9 -20.97 9.30 -1.51
CA SER A 9 -20.40 9.25 -0.16
C SER A 9 -19.61 10.53 0.15
N ARG A 10 -19.58 10.96 1.41
CA ARG A 10 -18.91 12.21 1.83
C ARG A 10 -17.41 12.21 1.56
N SER A 11 -16.75 11.08 1.71
CA SER A 11 -15.33 10.93 1.37
C SER A 11 -15.10 11.18 -0.13
N VAL A 12 -15.86 10.51 -1.00
CA VAL A 12 -15.76 10.67 -2.45
C VAL A 12 -16.12 12.10 -2.88
N TYR A 13 -17.14 12.71 -2.27
CA TYR A 13 -17.49 14.10 -2.54
C TYR A 13 -16.35 15.05 -2.19
N THR A 14 -15.79 14.92 -0.98
CA THR A 14 -14.69 15.75 -0.47
C THR A 14 -13.45 15.63 -1.35
N ASP A 15 -13.08 14.41 -1.75
CA ASP A 15 -11.92 14.17 -2.62
C ASP A 15 -12.10 14.75 -4.02
N ARG A 16 -13.28 14.58 -4.62
CA ARG A 16 -13.60 15.15 -5.94
C ARG A 16 -13.55 16.68 -5.91
N LEU A 17 -14.17 17.28 -4.91
CA LEU A 17 -14.19 18.73 -4.73
C LEU A 17 -12.77 19.28 -4.50
N ARG A 18 -12.01 18.65 -3.61
CA ARG A 18 -10.60 19.01 -3.34
C ARG A 18 -9.78 18.98 -4.62
N ARG A 19 -9.84 17.88 -5.37
CA ARG A 19 -9.08 17.72 -6.61
C ARG A 19 -9.43 18.80 -7.64
N ALA A 20 -10.73 19.03 -7.86
CA ALA A 20 -11.20 20.05 -8.80
C ALA A 20 -10.75 21.46 -8.39
N PHE A 21 -10.82 21.77 -7.09
CA PHE A 21 -10.40 23.06 -6.54
C PHE A 21 -8.89 23.28 -6.68
N ILE A 22 -8.06 22.30 -6.28
CA ILE A 22 -6.60 22.38 -6.37
C ILE A 22 -6.15 22.62 -7.82
N LEU A 23 -6.73 21.90 -8.79
CA LEU A 23 -6.40 22.08 -10.21
C LEU A 23 -6.72 23.49 -10.74
N ARG A 24 -7.64 24.22 -10.10
CA ARG A 24 -8.03 25.58 -10.48
C ARG A 24 -7.25 26.65 -9.73
N CYS A 25 -6.82 26.37 -8.51
CA CYS A 25 -6.07 27.28 -7.66
C CYS A 25 -4.54 27.02 -7.69
N HIS A 26 -4.05 26.04 -8.46
CA HIS A 26 -2.62 25.71 -8.49
C HIS A 26 -1.75 26.91 -8.89
N PRO A 27 -0.67 27.24 -8.16
CA PRO A 27 0.19 28.39 -8.45
C PRO A 27 0.71 28.43 -9.89
N ASP A 28 0.96 27.27 -10.51
CA ASP A 28 1.43 27.19 -11.90
C ASP A 28 0.46 27.74 -12.94
N ARG A 29 -0.84 27.72 -12.65
CA ARG A 29 -1.81 28.32 -13.55
C ARG A 29 -1.70 29.83 -13.59
N PHE A 30 -1.10 30.43 -12.58
CA PHE A 30 -0.97 31.87 -12.44
C PHE A 30 0.42 32.40 -12.83
N ARG A 31 1.22 31.63 -13.58
CA ARG A 31 2.57 32.06 -14.05
C ARG A 31 2.58 33.36 -14.85
N ARG A 32 1.47 33.70 -15.52
CA ARG A 32 1.31 34.94 -16.29
C ARG A 32 0.86 36.15 -15.46
N TYR A 33 0.56 35.95 -14.18
CA TYR A 33 0.10 37.00 -13.28
C TYR A 33 1.17 37.34 -12.23
N ASP A 34 0.89 38.37 -11.44
CA ASP A 34 1.75 38.85 -10.36
C ASP A 34 2.15 37.72 -9.39
N GLU A 35 3.41 37.73 -8.97
CA GLU A 35 3.98 36.83 -7.96
C GLU A 35 3.19 36.84 -6.67
N LYS A 36 2.59 37.98 -6.31
CA LYS A 36 1.68 38.09 -5.15
C LYS A 36 0.54 37.08 -5.22
N ILE A 37 -0.04 36.83 -6.40
CA ILE A 37 -1.14 35.88 -6.58
C ILE A 37 -0.64 34.45 -6.42
N ARG A 38 0.52 34.11 -6.99
CA ARG A 38 1.12 32.78 -6.84
C ARG A 38 1.42 32.45 -5.37
N LYS A 39 1.93 33.42 -4.62
CA LYS A 39 2.17 33.29 -3.18
C LYS A 39 0.86 33.09 -2.41
N GLN A 40 -0.19 33.86 -2.74
CA GLN A 40 -1.52 33.68 -2.15
C GLN A 40 -2.07 32.26 -2.41
N GLN A 41 -1.91 31.72 -3.62
CA GLN A 41 -2.33 30.35 -3.93
C GLN A 41 -1.55 29.31 -3.14
N SER A 42 -0.23 29.46 -3.01
CA SER A 42 0.59 28.53 -2.24
C SER A 42 0.16 28.49 -0.78
N VAL A 43 -0.07 29.67 -0.18
CA VAL A 43 -0.56 29.79 1.21
C VAL A 43 -1.94 29.15 1.37
N LEU A 44 -2.85 29.38 0.42
CA LEU A 44 -4.18 28.75 0.41
C LEU A 44 -4.09 27.22 0.38
N LEU A 45 -3.30 26.66 -0.54
CA LEU A 45 -3.22 25.21 -0.71
C LEU A 45 -2.61 24.53 0.51
N GLN A 46 -1.58 25.12 1.09
CA GLN A 46 -0.99 24.65 2.33
C GLN A 46 -2.00 24.68 3.48
N ALA A 47 -2.59 25.85 3.74
CA ALA A 47 -3.52 26.05 4.86
C ALA A 47 -4.79 25.19 4.72
N LEU A 48 -5.32 25.02 3.50
CA LEU A 48 -6.44 24.13 3.23
C LEU A 48 -6.07 22.66 3.44
N SER A 49 -4.86 22.24 3.02
CA SER A 49 -4.40 20.86 3.22
C SER A 49 -4.23 20.53 4.70
N GLU A 50 -3.64 21.44 5.48
CA GLU A 50 -3.53 21.31 6.94
C GLU A 50 -4.92 21.21 7.58
N ARG A 51 -5.84 22.11 7.21
CA ARG A 51 -7.22 22.13 7.72
C ARG A 51 -7.98 20.83 7.44
N MET A 52 -7.79 20.22 6.27
CA MET A 52 -8.49 18.98 5.89
C MET A 52 -8.01 17.72 6.64
N ILE A 53 -6.90 17.79 7.38
CA ILE A 53 -6.37 16.68 8.19
C ILE A 53 -6.95 16.70 9.62
N GLU A 54 -7.61 17.80 10.02
CA GLU A 54 -8.23 17.96 11.33
C GLU A 54 -9.37 16.95 11.57
N ALA A 55 -9.68 16.74 12.86
CA ALA A 55 -10.59 15.68 13.31
C ALA A 55 -12.01 15.83 12.75
N ASP A 56 -12.54 17.05 12.66
CA ASP A 56 -13.88 17.32 12.14
C ASP A 56 -14.03 16.97 10.65
N PHE A 57 -13.00 17.21 9.83
CA PHE A 57 -12.96 16.74 8.43
C PHE A 57 -12.90 15.21 8.34
N LYS A 58 -12.13 14.56 9.22
CA LYS A 58 -12.08 13.09 9.30
C LYS A 58 -13.43 12.50 9.74
N ASP A 59 -14.11 13.12 10.69
CA ASP A 59 -15.43 12.70 11.15
C ASP A 59 -16.48 12.90 10.07
N TYR A 60 -16.44 14.04 9.36
CA TYR A 60 -17.29 14.30 8.20
C TYR A 60 -17.11 13.24 7.11
N THR A 61 -15.87 12.88 6.77
CA THR A 61 -15.58 11.93 5.68
C THR A 61 -15.80 10.46 6.05
N SER A 62 -15.65 10.09 7.32
CA SER A 62 -15.75 8.69 7.79
C SER A 62 -17.18 8.25 8.17
N ASN A 63 -18.16 9.15 8.13
CA ASN A 63 -19.53 8.93 8.64
C ASN A 63 -19.61 8.55 10.14
N ILE A 64 -18.52 8.71 10.90
CA ILE A 64 -18.50 8.44 12.34
C ILE A 64 -18.94 9.72 13.05
N SER A 65 -20.20 9.77 13.47
CA SER A 65 -20.70 10.89 14.28
C SER A 65 -20.20 10.71 15.72
N ARG A 66 -19.08 11.35 16.08
CA ARG A 66 -18.68 11.46 17.49
C ARG A 66 -19.46 12.59 18.15
N ILE A 67 -20.23 12.25 19.18
CA ILE A 67 -20.77 13.22 20.13
C ILE A 67 -19.62 13.59 21.07
N GLU A 68 -18.69 14.42 20.60
CA GLU A 68 -17.70 15.03 21.48
C GLU A 68 -17.96 16.54 21.50
N ASN A 69 -18.08 17.08 22.72
CA ASN A 69 -18.27 18.51 22.97
C ASN A 69 -17.24 19.31 22.18
N PRO A 70 -17.63 20.41 21.49
CA PRO A 70 -16.72 21.22 20.71
C PRO A 70 -15.63 21.74 21.64
N ARG A 71 -14.44 21.12 21.57
CA ARG A 71 -13.25 21.64 22.25
C ARG A 71 -13.00 23.02 21.66
N THR A 72 -12.92 24.01 22.55
CA THR A 72 -12.52 25.39 22.26
C THR A 72 -11.26 25.37 21.40
N ARG A 73 -11.42 25.72 20.11
CA ARG A 73 -10.32 25.79 19.15
C ARG A 73 -9.29 26.81 19.65
N HIS A 74 -8.01 26.43 19.66
CA HIS A 74 -6.92 27.34 19.95
C HIS A 74 -6.87 28.45 18.89
N ASN A 75 -6.93 29.70 19.36
CA ASN A 75 -6.81 30.93 18.59
C ASN A 75 -5.43 31.03 17.91
N ASN A 76 -5.26 30.44 16.73
CA ASN A 76 -4.20 30.82 15.81
C ASN A 76 -4.72 31.91 14.86
N GLN A 77 -4.00 33.02 14.80
CA GLN A 77 -4.46 34.35 14.39
C GLN A 77 -4.59 34.60 12.87
N GLN A 78 -4.58 33.61 11.98
CA GLN A 78 -4.75 33.84 10.54
C GLN A 78 -5.56 32.75 9.85
N ASN A 79 -6.87 32.72 10.10
CA ASN A 79 -7.74 31.67 9.56
C ASN A 79 -8.57 32.12 8.35
N VAL A 80 -8.41 33.36 7.89
CA VAL A 80 -9.02 33.84 6.63
C VAL A 80 -7.94 34.01 5.58
N VAL A 81 -8.01 33.21 4.51
CA VAL A 81 -7.02 33.22 3.42
C VAL A 81 -7.62 33.83 2.16
N GLN A 82 -6.90 34.75 1.52
CA GLN A 82 -7.26 35.33 0.24
C GLN A 82 -6.71 34.49 -0.91
N TYR A 83 -7.49 34.32 -1.98
CA TYR A 83 -7.08 33.61 -3.19
C TYR A 83 -7.78 34.15 -4.43
N ALA A 84 -7.29 33.75 -5.60
CA ALA A 84 -7.87 34.05 -6.90
C ALA A 84 -8.17 32.77 -7.71
N MET A 85 -9.17 32.81 -8.58
CA MET A 85 -9.44 31.77 -9.56
C MET A 85 -9.60 32.37 -10.94
N GLU A 86 -9.01 31.76 -11.96
CA GLU A 86 -9.20 32.18 -13.35
C GLU A 86 -10.56 31.69 -13.86
N LYS A 87 -11.41 32.63 -14.29
CA LYS A 87 -12.70 32.35 -14.95
C LYS A 87 -12.48 31.90 -16.40
N ARG A 88 -13.53 31.42 -17.05
CA ARG A 88 -13.48 31.02 -18.48
C ARG A 88 -13.11 32.16 -19.43
N ASP A 89 -13.40 33.41 -19.07
CA ASP A 89 -13.06 34.61 -19.86
C ASP A 89 -11.62 35.11 -19.62
N GLY A 90 -10.83 34.41 -18.80
CA GLY A 90 -9.46 34.79 -18.43
C GLY A 90 -9.37 35.85 -17.33
N SER A 91 -10.50 36.39 -16.86
CA SER A 91 -10.53 37.31 -15.73
C SER A 91 -10.33 36.58 -14.39
N LEU A 92 -9.79 37.30 -13.40
CA LEU A 92 -9.55 36.76 -12.06
C LEU A 92 -10.76 36.98 -11.14
N LEU A 93 -11.20 35.89 -10.50
CA LEU A 93 -12.18 35.88 -9.42
C LEU A 93 -11.45 35.86 -8.08
N HIS A 94 -11.37 37.01 -7.40
CA HIS A 94 -10.81 37.10 -6.06
C HIS A 94 -11.81 36.67 -5.00
N ARG A 95 -11.35 35.87 -4.03
CA ARG A 95 -12.15 35.25 -2.98
C ARG A 95 -11.40 35.22 -1.65
N THR A 96 -12.15 35.04 -0.58
CA THR A 96 -11.63 34.72 0.74
C THR A 96 -12.22 33.39 1.20
N LEU A 97 -11.44 32.63 1.96
CA LEU A 97 -11.87 31.39 2.59
C LEU A 97 -11.60 31.48 4.09
N ASP A 98 -12.65 31.39 4.88
CA ASP A 98 -12.54 31.25 6.34
C ASP A 98 -12.38 29.77 6.70
N LEU A 99 -11.16 29.39 7.09
CA LEU A 99 -10.79 28.05 7.52
C LEU A 99 -11.33 27.72 8.92
N ASN A 100 -11.78 28.72 9.70
CA ASN A 100 -12.49 28.47 10.96
C ASN A 100 -13.96 28.08 10.77
N ALA A 101 -14.51 28.24 9.58
CA ALA A 101 -15.89 27.85 9.33
C ALA A 101 -16.10 26.34 9.55
N SER A 102 -17.37 25.93 9.67
CA SER A 102 -17.71 24.51 9.70
C SER A 102 -17.25 23.81 8.42
N VAL A 103 -17.05 22.48 8.49
CA VAL A 103 -16.64 21.68 7.33
C VAL A 103 -17.60 21.92 6.16
N GLU A 104 -18.91 21.94 6.39
CA GLU A 104 -19.92 22.17 5.36
C GLU A 104 -19.77 23.55 4.71
N ASN A 105 -19.52 24.58 5.50
CA ASN A 105 -19.34 25.94 4.99
C ASN A 105 -18.07 26.08 4.16
N ILE A 106 -16.97 25.45 4.59
CA ILE A 106 -15.73 25.41 3.80
C ILE A 106 -16.01 24.71 2.46
N LEU A 107 -16.59 23.51 2.49
CA LEU A 107 -16.88 22.75 1.26
C LEU A 107 -17.85 23.49 0.33
N LYS A 108 -18.87 24.17 0.88
CA LYS A 108 -19.82 24.98 0.11
C LYS A 108 -19.14 26.19 -0.54
N ASN A 109 -18.23 26.85 0.16
CA ASN A 109 -17.46 27.98 -0.39
C ASN A 109 -16.54 27.52 -1.54
N LEU A 110 -15.86 26.38 -1.40
CA LEU A 110 -15.04 25.82 -2.47
C LEU A 110 -15.88 25.46 -3.71
N ALA A 111 -17.03 24.81 -3.51
CA ALA A 111 -17.93 24.44 -4.59
C ALA A 111 -18.50 25.67 -5.32
N SER A 112 -18.90 26.71 -4.57
CA SER A 112 -19.38 27.97 -5.14
C SER A 112 -18.30 28.70 -5.94
N ALA A 113 -17.05 28.71 -5.44
CA ALA A 113 -15.93 29.32 -6.16
C ALA A 113 -15.64 28.59 -7.49
N LEU A 114 -15.74 27.26 -7.50
CA LEU A 114 -15.64 26.46 -8.72
C LEU A 114 -16.75 26.79 -9.72
N GLU A 115 -18.01 26.81 -9.29
CA GLU A 115 -19.15 27.15 -10.15
C GLU A 115 -18.98 28.54 -10.79
N LEU A 116 -18.58 29.54 -10.00
CA LEU A 116 -18.40 30.91 -10.48
C LEU A 116 -17.15 31.11 -11.34
N SER A 117 -16.15 30.23 -11.23
CA SER A 117 -15.02 30.16 -12.18
C SER A 117 -15.39 29.49 -13.51
N GLY A 118 -16.62 28.94 -13.61
CA GLY A 118 -17.10 28.19 -14.77
C GLY A 118 -16.61 26.74 -14.80
N ALA A 119 -16.23 26.15 -13.67
CA ALA A 119 -16.05 24.70 -13.58
C ALA A 119 -17.42 23.98 -13.62
N ALA A 120 -17.41 22.67 -13.83
CA ALA A 120 -18.64 21.88 -13.79
C ALA A 120 -19.31 22.00 -12.41
N LYS A 121 -20.64 22.18 -12.39
CA LYS A 121 -21.42 22.29 -11.16
C LYS A 121 -21.36 20.97 -10.39
N LEU A 122 -20.72 20.99 -9.22
CA LEU A 122 -20.77 19.87 -8.28
C LEU A 122 -22.09 19.91 -7.50
N PRO A 123 -22.64 18.75 -7.09
CA PRO A 123 -23.79 18.72 -6.19
C PRO A 123 -23.44 19.42 -4.86
N PRO A 124 -24.43 19.86 -4.07
CA PRO A 124 -24.17 20.40 -2.74
C PRO A 124 -23.50 19.33 -1.84
N PRO A 125 -22.72 19.75 -0.81
CA PRO A 125 -22.14 18.81 0.14
C PRO A 125 -23.21 17.90 0.76
N PRO A 126 -23.02 16.58 0.82
CA PRO A 126 -23.98 15.68 1.44
C PRO A 126 -24.21 16.06 2.91
N ALA A 127 -25.48 16.20 3.31
CA ALA A 127 -25.83 16.54 4.69
C ALA A 127 -25.34 15.45 5.67
N PRO A 128 -25.03 15.83 6.94
CA PRO A 128 -24.93 14.89 8.05
C PRO A 128 -26.14 13.94 8.04
N LEU A 129 -25.91 12.63 8.21
CA LEU A 129 -27.01 11.68 8.28
C LEU A 129 -27.64 11.95 9.65
N PRO A 130 -28.97 12.16 9.73
CA PRO A 130 -29.62 12.32 11.02
C PRO A 130 -29.24 11.11 11.86
N LEU A 131 -28.68 11.35 13.04
CA LEU A 131 -28.44 10.27 14.00
C LEU A 131 -29.80 9.61 14.22
N SER A 132 -30.00 8.42 13.67
CA SER A 132 -31.08 7.55 14.09
C SER A 132 -30.92 7.42 15.59
N SER A 133 -31.80 8.08 16.34
CA SER A 133 -31.82 8.06 17.80
C SER A 133 -31.88 6.60 18.20
N ARG A 134 -30.72 6.05 18.56
CA ARG A 134 -30.60 4.70 19.08
C ARG A 134 -31.24 4.78 20.45
N THR A 135 -32.56 4.55 20.49
CA THR A 135 -33.35 4.44 21.70
C THR A 135 -32.64 3.40 22.57
N LYS A 136 -32.12 3.87 23.69
CA LYS A 136 -31.68 3.01 24.79
C LYS A 136 -32.93 2.29 25.31
N HIS A 137 -33.27 1.15 24.73
CA HIS A 137 -34.15 0.20 25.39
C HIS A 137 -33.28 -0.76 26.20
N SER A 138 -33.43 -0.62 27.51
CA SER A 138 -33.11 -1.60 28.53
C SER A 138 -33.79 -2.95 28.25
N ASN A 139 -33.15 -4.02 28.72
CA ASN A 139 -33.71 -5.33 29.07
C ASN A 139 -35.18 -5.56 28.71
N ASP A 140 -35.44 -6.50 27.80
CA ASP A 140 -36.11 -7.74 28.19
C ASP A 140 -36.00 -8.80 27.08
N ASN A 141 -36.02 -10.06 27.53
CA ASN A 141 -36.18 -11.25 26.71
C ASN A 141 -37.35 -11.09 25.75
N ASP A 142 -37.15 -11.30 24.45
CA ASP A 142 -38.14 -11.98 23.63
C ASP A 142 -37.57 -12.52 22.32
N GLN A 143 -38.06 -13.72 22.00
CA GLN A 143 -37.68 -14.57 20.88
C GLN A 143 -37.88 -13.88 19.52
N ILE A 144 -36.82 -13.83 18.71
CA ILE A 144 -36.92 -13.42 17.30
C ILE A 144 -37.41 -14.62 16.48
N HIS A 145 -38.70 -14.59 16.18
CA HIS A 145 -39.36 -15.43 15.20
C HIS A 145 -38.95 -14.96 13.80
N TRP A 146 -38.14 -15.74 13.09
CA TRP A 146 -37.86 -15.52 11.67
C TRP A 146 -39.11 -15.92 10.86
N THR A 147 -39.95 -14.96 10.48
CA THR A 147 -40.97 -15.19 9.46
C THR A 147 -40.31 -15.17 8.09
N LYS A 148 -40.48 -16.30 7.39
CA LYS A 148 -40.14 -16.54 5.99
C LYS A 148 -40.68 -15.41 5.10
N TYR A 149 -39.83 -14.92 4.21
CA TYR A 149 -40.25 -14.12 3.07
C TYR A 149 -40.64 -15.08 1.93
N ASP A 150 -41.91 -15.09 1.57
CA ASP A 150 -42.44 -15.81 0.41
C ASP A 150 -42.15 -14.99 -0.87
N PRO A 151 -41.59 -15.60 -1.94
CA PRO A 151 -41.29 -14.91 -3.19
C PRO A 151 -42.40 -15.17 -4.22
N HIS A 152 -43.59 -14.61 -4.01
CA HIS A 152 -44.59 -14.50 -5.06
C HIS A 152 -45.47 -13.27 -4.80
N ASP A 153 -45.10 -12.13 -5.40
CA ASP A 153 -46.10 -11.43 -6.22
C ASP A 153 -45.47 -10.41 -7.17
N SER A 154 -45.91 -10.49 -8.42
CA SER A 154 -45.46 -9.68 -9.54
C SER A 154 -46.37 -8.47 -9.70
N ILE A 155 -45.82 -7.26 -9.72
CA ILE A 155 -46.46 -6.15 -10.43
C ILE A 155 -45.48 -5.55 -11.43
N LYS A 156 -45.79 -5.80 -12.70
CA LYS A 156 -45.20 -5.23 -13.91
C LYS A 156 -45.33 -3.71 -13.88
N GLY A 157 -44.20 -3.02 -13.93
CA GLY A 157 -44.13 -1.58 -14.22
C GLY A 157 -43.08 -1.33 -15.30
N GLU A 158 -43.50 -1.34 -16.56
CA GLU A 158 -42.68 -0.90 -17.69
C GLU A 158 -42.38 0.60 -17.56
N SER A 159 -41.24 0.93 -16.95
CA SER A 159 -40.70 2.29 -16.97
C SER A 159 -39.57 2.36 -17.99
N LYS A 160 -39.94 2.68 -19.24
CA LYS A 160 -39.00 3.10 -20.29
C LYS A 160 -38.42 4.46 -19.90
N GLY A 161 -37.20 4.48 -19.36
CA GLY A 161 -36.52 5.73 -19.03
C GLY A 161 -35.28 5.55 -18.14
N GLY A 162 -34.37 4.65 -18.48
CA GLY A 162 -33.13 4.44 -17.73
C GLY A 162 -31.99 5.30 -18.27
N SER A 163 -31.59 6.33 -17.54
CA SER A 163 -30.24 6.89 -17.70
C SER A 163 -29.25 5.85 -17.17
N THR A 164 -28.33 5.44 -18.04
CA THR A 164 -27.28 4.46 -17.78
C THR A 164 -26.27 5.02 -16.78
N ILE A 165 -26.58 4.92 -15.48
CA ILE A 165 -25.52 4.81 -14.48
C ILE A 165 -24.80 3.50 -14.81
N ASP A 166 -23.50 3.56 -15.06
CA ASP A 166 -22.71 2.37 -15.34
C ASP A 166 -22.65 1.52 -14.07
N HIS A 167 -23.62 0.62 -13.94
CA HIS A 167 -23.79 -0.28 -12.81
C HIS A 167 -22.60 -1.23 -12.61
N ARG A 168 -21.62 -1.25 -13.53
CA ARG A 168 -20.33 -1.93 -13.34
C ARG A 168 -19.55 -1.42 -12.14
N TYR A 169 -19.81 -0.20 -11.66
CA TYR A 169 -19.07 0.41 -10.54
C TYR A 169 -19.87 0.53 -9.23
N ASP A 170 -21.05 -0.11 -9.13
CA ASP A 170 -21.83 -0.12 -7.89
C ASP A 170 -21.29 -1.15 -6.89
N VAL A 171 -20.52 -0.65 -5.91
CA VAL A 171 -19.80 -1.44 -4.89
C VAL A 171 -20.73 -2.17 -3.92
N ASN A 172 -22.01 -1.75 -3.82
CA ASN A 172 -23.00 -2.38 -2.95
C ASN A 172 -23.85 -3.44 -3.67
N SER A 173 -23.68 -3.59 -4.98
CA SER A 173 -24.38 -4.60 -5.75
C SER A 173 -23.56 -5.89 -5.83
N ASN A 174 -24.21 -7.04 -5.63
CA ASN A 174 -23.60 -8.35 -5.89
C ASN A 174 -23.24 -8.53 -7.38
N ARG A 175 -23.73 -7.66 -8.28
CA ARG A 175 -23.42 -7.69 -9.72
C ARG A 175 -21.93 -7.57 -10.01
N GLY A 176 -21.16 -6.88 -9.17
CA GLY A 176 -19.72 -6.79 -9.35
C GLY A 176 -18.99 -8.13 -9.13
N ARG A 177 -19.60 -9.11 -8.46
CA ARG A 177 -18.98 -10.41 -8.14
C ARG A 177 -19.32 -11.52 -9.13
N ASP A 178 -20.21 -11.23 -10.05
CA ASP A 178 -20.66 -12.16 -11.07
C ASP A 178 -19.56 -12.30 -12.14
N LEU A 179 -18.93 -13.48 -12.17
CA LEU A 179 -17.82 -13.75 -13.07
C LEU A 179 -18.27 -13.81 -14.52
N GLU A 180 -19.32 -14.56 -14.81
CA GLU A 180 -19.86 -14.75 -16.16
C GLU A 180 -20.25 -13.41 -16.77
N ARG A 181 -21.06 -12.64 -16.03
CA ARG A 181 -21.48 -11.30 -16.47
C ARG A 181 -20.28 -10.37 -16.73
N PHE A 182 -19.23 -10.49 -15.91
CA PHE A 182 -18.02 -9.70 -16.10
C PHE A 182 -17.28 -10.11 -17.38
N LEU A 183 -17.07 -11.40 -17.60
CA LEU A 183 -16.39 -11.92 -18.79
C LEU A 183 -17.14 -11.51 -20.06
N SER A 184 -18.47 -11.64 -20.09
CA SER A 184 -19.29 -11.18 -21.22
C SER A 184 -19.20 -9.66 -21.47
N SER A 185 -18.82 -8.87 -20.46
CA SER A 185 -18.69 -7.41 -20.58
C SER A 185 -17.29 -6.93 -21.01
N VAL A 186 -16.29 -7.80 -20.91
CA VAL A 186 -14.90 -7.49 -21.26
C VAL A 186 -14.68 -7.79 -22.73
N THR A 187 -14.28 -6.77 -23.49
CA THR A 187 -13.94 -6.97 -24.91
C THR A 187 -12.47 -7.37 -25.07
N PRO A 188 -12.12 -8.25 -26.04
CA PRO A 188 -10.72 -8.61 -26.30
C PRO A 188 -9.80 -7.40 -26.52
N SER A 189 -10.31 -6.36 -27.20
CA SER A 189 -9.57 -5.12 -27.46
C SER A 189 -9.10 -4.40 -26.18
N GLN A 190 -9.88 -4.45 -25.09
CA GLN A 190 -9.49 -3.83 -23.81
C GLN A 190 -8.36 -4.60 -23.12
N ILE A 191 -8.34 -5.93 -23.28
CA ILE A 191 -7.27 -6.78 -22.75
C ILE A 191 -5.97 -6.48 -23.51
N GLU A 192 -6.04 -6.44 -24.84
CA GLU A 192 -4.89 -6.11 -25.69
C GLU A 192 -4.33 -4.71 -25.43
N GLU A 193 -5.20 -3.70 -25.29
CA GLU A 193 -4.79 -2.33 -24.99
C GLU A 193 -4.02 -2.25 -23.66
N ARG A 194 -4.51 -2.93 -22.60
CA ARG A 194 -3.84 -2.97 -21.30
C ARG A 194 -2.53 -3.74 -21.34
N LYS A 195 -2.47 -4.82 -22.12
CA LYS A 195 -1.23 -5.56 -22.37
C LYS A 195 -0.19 -4.67 -23.06
N ALA A 196 -0.60 -3.83 -24.02
CA ALA A 196 0.27 -2.85 -24.65
C ALA A 196 0.82 -1.83 -23.63
N TYR A 197 -0.04 -1.22 -22.83
CA TYR A 197 0.40 -0.27 -21.79
C TYR A 197 1.39 -0.88 -20.78
N ARG A 198 1.27 -2.17 -20.47
CA ARG A 198 2.23 -2.88 -19.62
C ARG A 198 3.58 -3.06 -20.30
N MET A 199 3.59 -3.42 -21.59
CA MET A 199 4.82 -3.53 -22.36
C MET A 199 5.54 -2.18 -22.39
N ASP A 200 4.80 -1.09 -22.61
CA ASP A 200 5.33 0.27 -22.60
C ASP A 200 5.92 0.65 -21.23
N ALA A 201 5.21 0.38 -20.14
CA ALA A 201 5.69 0.65 -18.79
C ALA A 201 6.96 -0.13 -18.46
N THR A 202 7.01 -1.41 -18.86
CA THR A 202 8.16 -2.28 -18.62
C THR A 202 9.37 -1.82 -19.45
N ALA A 203 9.15 -1.48 -20.71
CA ALA A 203 10.18 -0.94 -21.59
C ALA A 203 10.73 0.39 -21.05
N ALA A 204 9.85 1.33 -20.70
CA ALA A 204 10.23 2.61 -20.11
C ALA A 204 11.00 2.43 -18.80
N ALA A 205 10.60 1.49 -17.93
CA ALA A 205 11.32 1.20 -16.70
C ALA A 205 12.73 0.64 -16.97
N LEU A 206 12.87 -0.22 -17.98
CA LEU A 206 14.15 -0.77 -18.41
C LEU A 206 15.08 0.31 -18.96
N VAL A 207 14.56 1.22 -19.79
CA VAL A 207 15.31 2.36 -20.34
C VAL A 207 15.73 3.30 -19.23
N ALA A 208 14.81 3.74 -18.37
CA ALA A 208 15.11 4.59 -17.23
C ALA A 208 16.16 3.96 -16.31
N ARG A 209 16.02 2.66 -16.00
CA ARG A 209 17.00 1.94 -15.17
C ARG A 209 18.40 1.93 -15.79
N ARG A 210 18.50 1.79 -17.12
CA ARG A 210 19.79 1.81 -17.82
C ARG A 210 20.40 3.21 -17.87
N LEU A 211 19.61 4.23 -18.19
CA LEU A 211 20.09 5.61 -18.27
C LEU A 211 20.66 6.07 -16.93
N PHE A 212 19.91 5.90 -15.85
CA PHE A 212 20.34 6.29 -14.51
C PHE A 212 21.21 5.24 -13.80
N SER A 213 21.36 4.03 -14.36
CA SER A 213 22.03 2.91 -13.69
C SER A 213 21.43 2.53 -12.32
N PHE A 214 20.11 2.70 -12.10
CA PHE A 214 19.48 2.25 -10.86
C PHE A 214 19.52 0.71 -10.71
N GLN A 215 19.60 0.21 -9.48
CA GLN A 215 19.42 -1.23 -9.22
C GLN A 215 17.98 -1.67 -9.54
N SER A 216 17.00 -0.85 -9.16
CA SER A 216 15.57 -1.10 -9.35
C SER A 216 14.79 0.20 -9.44
N ILE A 217 13.58 0.14 -10.01
CA ILE A 217 12.60 1.22 -9.99
C ILE A 217 11.27 0.63 -9.48
N ASP A 218 10.77 1.12 -8.35
CA ASP A 218 9.49 0.70 -7.75
C ASP A 218 8.44 1.81 -7.90
N GLY A 219 7.45 1.57 -8.76
CA GLY A 219 6.21 2.34 -8.84
C GLY A 219 4.97 1.56 -8.39
N ILE A 220 5.13 0.31 -7.96
CA ILE A 220 4.03 -0.62 -7.69
C ILE A 220 3.20 -0.15 -6.48
N ARG A 221 3.86 0.52 -5.53
CA ARG A 221 3.23 1.03 -4.30
C ARG A 221 2.21 2.14 -4.54
N LEU A 222 2.16 2.73 -5.73
CA LEU A 222 1.26 3.84 -6.03
C LEU A 222 -0.16 3.38 -6.42
N GLY A 223 -0.36 2.09 -6.75
CA GLY A 223 -1.63 1.61 -7.30
C GLY A 223 -1.99 2.30 -8.63
N TRP A 224 -0.97 2.66 -9.42
CA TRP A 224 -1.13 3.38 -10.67
C TRP A 224 -1.31 2.43 -11.85
N SER A 225 -2.06 2.90 -12.84
CA SER A 225 -2.15 2.19 -14.11
C SER A 225 -0.82 2.14 -14.84
N SER A 226 -0.58 1.03 -15.56
CA SER A 226 0.59 0.85 -16.43
C SER A 226 0.75 2.04 -17.38
N LYS A 227 -0.36 2.58 -17.91
CA LYS A 227 -0.37 3.77 -18.76
C LYS A 227 0.16 5.01 -18.02
N SER A 228 -0.35 5.28 -16.82
CA SER A 228 0.11 6.41 -16.00
C SER A 228 1.57 6.27 -15.60
N PHE A 229 2.00 5.04 -15.26
CA PHE A 229 3.37 4.76 -14.87
C PHE A 229 4.35 4.86 -16.05
N ALA A 230 3.96 4.38 -17.24
CA ALA A 230 4.74 4.59 -18.48
C ALA A 230 4.91 6.08 -18.79
N GLY A 231 3.86 6.88 -18.62
CA GLY A 231 3.93 8.34 -18.76
C GLY A 231 4.89 8.99 -17.76
N LEU A 232 4.85 8.56 -16.49
CA LEU A 232 5.77 9.01 -15.45
C LEU A 232 7.23 8.72 -15.80
N LEU A 233 7.50 7.47 -16.21
CA LEU A 233 8.84 7.03 -16.58
C LEU A 233 9.35 7.74 -17.84
N SER A 234 8.46 8.03 -18.79
CA SER A 234 8.81 8.84 -19.97
C SER A 234 9.25 10.25 -19.57
N SER A 235 8.59 10.87 -18.59
CA SER A 235 9.02 12.16 -18.03
C SER A 235 10.37 12.06 -17.32
N LEU A 236 10.64 10.94 -16.61
CA LEU A 236 11.92 10.69 -15.98
C LEU A 236 13.06 10.49 -17.00
N ILE A 237 12.79 9.78 -18.10
CA ILE A 237 13.74 9.60 -19.21
C ILE A 237 14.08 10.96 -19.83
N ARG A 238 13.09 11.80 -20.11
CA ARG A 238 13.31 13.16 -20.63
C ARG A 238 14.15 14.02 -19.70
N LEU A 239 13.94 13.89 -18.38
CA LEU A 239 14.77 14.58 -17.38
C LEU A 239 16.24 14.17 -17.53
N HIS A 240 16.52 12.89 -17.73
CA HIS A 240 17.90 12.42 -17.98
C HIS A 240 18.49 13.05 -19.24
N GLU A 241 17.77 12.97 -20.36
CA GLU A 241 18.23 13.47 -21.66
C GLU A 241 18.58 14.96 -21.60
N GLU A 242 17.78 15.75 -20.87
CA GLU A 242 17.95 17.20 -20.77
C GLU A 242 18.98 17.62 -19.69
N TYR A 243 19.04 16.91 -18.56
CA TYR A 243 19.75 17.36 -17.36
C TYR A 243 20.85 16.43 -16.85
N GLN A 244 21.23 15.36 -17.56
CA GLN A 244 22.27 14.43 -17.09
C GLN A 244 23.59 15.09 -16.68
N HIS A 245 23.99 16.16 -17.37
CA HIS A 245 25.21 16.93 -17.08
C HIS A 245 25.17 17.66 -15.73
N ARG A 246 24.01 17.73 -15.07
CA ARG A 246 23.81 18.36 -13.75
C ARG A 246 23.80 17.36 -12.60
N PHE A 247 23.86 16.07 -12.87
CA PHE A 247 23.93 15.05 -11.83
C PHE A 247 25.32 15.09 -11.16
N ASN A 248 25.35 14.87 -9.85
CA ASN A 248 26.58 14.89 -9.07
C ASN A 248 27.30 13.52 -9.07
N VAL A 249 26.69 12.50 -9.67
CA VAL A 249 27.24 11.15 -9.81
C VAL A 249 27.05 10.66 -11.23
N GLN A 250 27.98 9.82 -11.72
CA GLN A 250 27.87 9.23 -13.06
C GLN A 250 26.95 8.01 -13.09
N SER A 251 26.75 7.35 -11.95
CA SER A 251 25.93 6.15 -11.82
C SER A 251 25.24 6.17 -10.46
N PHE A 252 23.94 5.84 -10.45
CA PHE A 252 23.19 5.68 -9.20
C PHE A 252 23.24 4.23 -8.68
N TYR A 253 23.97 3.32 -9.31
CA TYR A 253 24.08 1.94 -8.81
C TYR A 253 24.84 1.89 -7.48
N PRO A 254 24.39 1.13 -6.46
CA PRO A 254 23.26 0.20 -6.45
C PRO A 254 22.01 0.75 -5.74
N LEU A 255 21.67 2.02 -5.91
CA LEU A 255 20.46 2.61 -5.35
C LEU A 255 19.22 2.17 -6.15
N GLY A 256 18.11 1.97 -5.44
CA GLY A 256 16.77 1.85 -6.02
C GLY A 256 16.08 3.21 -6.12
N LEU A 257 15.22 3.37 -7.11
CA LEU A 257 14.32 4.51 -7.21
C LEU A 257 12.92 4.10 -6.74
N VAL A 258 12.31 4.88 -5.84
CA VAL A 258 10.96 4.62 -5.33
C VAL A 258 10.11 5.86 -5.51
N PHE A 259 9.00 5.71 -6.24
CA PHE A 259 8.01 6.78 -6.30
C PHE A 259 7.03 6.67 -5.13
N THR A 260 6.83 7.77 -4.40
CA THR A 260 6.01 7.80 -3.18
C THR A 260 5.32 9.16 -3.01
N ASN A 261 4.06 9.16 -2.57
CA ASN A 261 3.35 10.40 -2.25
C ASN A 261 3.80 11.05 -0.93
N ASN A 262 4.58 10.33 -0.13
CA ASN A 262 5.15 10.89 1.09
C ASN A 262 6.36 11.74 0.73
N GLU A 263 6.28 13.05 0.97
CA GLU A 263 7.41 13.97 0.94
C GLU A 263 8.39 13.59 2.06
N LYS A 264 9.25 12.61 1.79
CA LYS A 264 10.34 12.25 2.69
C LYS A 264 11.55 13.12 2.36
N LYS A 265 12.02 13.89 3.34
CA LYS A 265 13.35 14.50 3.32
C LYS A 265 14.25 13.76 4.32
N PRO A 266 15.52 13.48 3.99
CA PRO A 266 16.18 13.71 2.69
C PRO A 266 15.65 12.78 1.58
N ALA A 267 15.89 13.12 0.30
CA ALA A 267 15.44 12.31 -0.83
C ALA A 267 16.13 10.93 -0.89
N LEU A 268 17.37 10.84 -0.39
CA LEU A 268 18.15 9.61 -0.30
C LEU A 268 18.08 9.00 1.11
N ASP A 269 17.62 7.74 1.20
CA ASP A 269 17.78 6.90 2.40
C ASP A 269 19.09 6.10 2.30
N VAL A 270 20.15 6.63 2.92
CA VAL A 270 21.50 6.03 2.96
C VAL A 270 21.55 4.68 3.67
N TYR A 271 20.55 4.32 4.48
CA TYR A 271 20.47 3.01 5.11
C TYR A 271 19.70 2.02 4.25
N GLY A 272 18.68 2.48 3.52
CA GLY A 272 17.82 1.64 2.68
C GLY A 272 18.31 1.49 1.24
N GLY A 273 19.16 2.39 0.77
CA GLY A 273 19.61 2.46 -0.61
C GLY A 273 18.50 2.85 -1.58
N ASN A 274 17.60 3.75 -1.17
CA ASN A 274 16.49 4.20 -2.02
C ASN A 274 16.49 5.72 -2.17
N ILE A 275 16.25 6.19 -3.39
CA ILE A 275 15.92 7.56 -3.72
C ILE A 275 14.40 7.66 -3.82
N TYR A 276 13.80 8.63 -3.13
CA TYR A 276 12.37 8.85 -3.13
C TYR A 276 12.01 10.05 -3.99
N LEU A 277 11.11 9.84 -4.95
CA LEU A 277 10.54 10.92 -5.77
C LEU A 277 9.02 10.99 -5.58
N THR A 278 8.50 12.22 -5.50
CA THR A 278 7.05 12.44 -5.49
C THR A 278 6.50 12.36 -6.91
N PRO A 279 5.53 11.47 -7.21
CA PRO A 279 5.04 11.31 -8.58
C PRO A 279 4.35 12.57 -9.17
N SER A 280 3.81 13.44 -8.31
CA SER A 280 3.24 14.73 -8.70
C SER A 280 4.27 15.84 -8.86
N GLY A 281 5.54 15.56 -8.53
CA GLY A 281 6.61 16.53 -8.64
C GLY A 281 6.95 16.86 -10.09
N THR A 282 7.44 18.07 -10.31
CA THR A 282 7.96 18.49 -11.61
C THR A 282 9.32 17.86 -11.89
N GLN A 283 9.75 17.87 -13.15
CA GLN A 283 11.10 17.41 -13.51
C GLN A 283 12.20 18.19 -12.79
N LEU A 284 11.99 19.46 -12.46
CA LEU A 284 12.96 20.26 -11.71
C LEU A 284 13.04 19.83 -10.24
N GLU A 285 11.90 19.54 -9.60
CA GLU A 285 11.88 19.02 -8.21
C GLU A 285 12.52 17.62 -8.13
N TRP A 286 12.30 16.78 -9.16
CA TRP A 286 12.99 15.50 -9.27
C TRP A 286 14.49 15.68 -9.48
N LEU A 287 14.89 16.64 -10.33
CA LEU A 287 16.29 16.95 -10.54
C LEU A 287 16.95 17.41 -9.24
N GLU A 288 16.31 18.27 -8.46
CA GLU A 288 16.80 18.69 -7.14
C GLU A 288 17.00 17.49 -6.22
N SER A 289 16.01 16.61 -6.12
CA SER A 289 16.08 15.39 -5.30
C SER A 289 17.19 14.44 -5.75
N ILE A 290 17.38 14.26 -7.06
CA ILE A 290 18.42 13.42 -7.64
C ILE A 290 19.81 14.03 -7.42
N ARG A 291 19.93 15.37 -7.46
CA ARG A 291 21.18 16.09 -7.20
C ARG A 291 21.61 16.02 -5.73
N GLU A 292 20.71 15.72 -4.79
CA GLU A 292 21.11 15.45 -3.40
C GLU A 292 22.02 14.21 -3.26
N VAL A 293 22.04 13.33 -4.27
CA VAL A 293 22.95 12.17 -4.31
C VAL A 293 24.31 12.62 -4.81
N THR A 294 25.28 12.66 -3.91
CA THR A 294 26.70 12.93 -4.20
C THR A 294 27.52 11.64 -4.08
N GLU A 295 28.76 11.65 -4.59
CA GLU A 295 29.69 10.52 -4.43
C GLU A 295 29.91 10.19 -2.94
N GLU A 296 30.08 11.20 -2.08
CA GLU A 296 30.23 11.02 -0.63
C GLU A 296 29.03 10.29 0.02
N ARG A 297 27.81 10.63 -0.40
CA ARG A 297 26.58 9.98 0.07
C ARG A 297 26.44 8.55 -0.44
N LEU A 298 26.93 8.29 -1.65
CA LEU A 298 26.96 6.95 -2.23
C LEU A 298 27.95 6.07 -1.48
N ASP A 299 29.13 6.58 -1.16
CA ASP A 299 30.14 5.91 -0.33
C ASP A 299 29.62 5.63 1.08
N GLU A 300 28.91 6.58 1.69
CA GLU A 300 28.23 6.42 2.98
C GLU A 300 27.23 5.24 2.93
N PHE A 301 26.39 5.17 1.90
CA PHE A 301 25.46 4.05 1.71
C PHE A 301 26.20 2.71 1.52
N LEU A 302 27.25 2.66 0.71
CA LEU A 302 28.02 1.43 0.48
C LEU A 302 28.66 0.92 1.78
N ALA A 303 29.19 1.83 2.60
CA ALA A 303 29.71 1.51 3.93
C ALA A 303 28.62 0.92 4.83
N TYR A 304 27.45 1.56 4.92
CA TYR A 304 26.34 1.03 5.71
C TYR A 304 25.82 -0.31 5.22
N ARG A 305 25.72 -0.51 3.90
CA ARG A 305 25.33 -1.78 3.30
C ARG A 305 26.28 -2.91 3.67
N ARG A 306 27.60 -2.66 3.65
CA ARG A 306 28.62 -3.62 4.10
C ARG A 306 28.44 -3.97 5.57
N ILE A 307 28.33 -2.97 6.45
CA ILE A 307 28.16 -3.15 7.89
C ILE A 307 26.87 -3.95 8.20
N MET A 308 25.75 -3.62 7.56
CA MET A 308 24.51 -4.36 7.75
C MET A 308 24.62 -5.81 7.30
N THR A 309 25.29 -6.07 6.17
CA THR A 309 25.47 -7.43 5.66
C THR A 309 26.27 -8.28 6.65
N GLU A 310 27.38 -7.74 7.16
CA GLU A 310 28.20 -8.38 8.20
C GLU A 310 27.38 -8.65 9.48
N ARG A 311 26.66 -7.64 9.98
CA ARG A 311 25.84 -7.75 11.20
C ARG A 311 24.69 -8.75 11.05
N VAL A 312 24.05 -8.80 9.88
CA VAL A 312 23.02 -9.80 9.60
C VAL A 312 23.60 -11.20 9.66
N ALA A 313 24.75 -11.45 9.03
CA ALA A 313 25.41 -12.76 9.07
C ALA A 313 25.77 -13.17 10.50
N LEU A 314 26.41 -12.26 11.26
CA LEU A 314 26.82 -12.52 12.63
C LEU A 314 25.64 -12.74 13.59
N LEU A 315 24.53 -12.01 13.41
CA LEU A 315 23.30 -12.26 14.17
C LEU A 315 22.66 -13.60 13.80
N GLN A 316 22.65 -13.97 12.52
CA GLN A 316 22.11 -15.25 12.06
C GLN A 316 22.90 -16.43 12.64
N GLU A 317 24.23 -16.33 12.68
CA GLU A 317 25.09 -17.32 13.35
C GLU A 317 24.85 -17.38 14.85
N GLY A 318 24.76 -16.21 15.51
CA GLY A 318 24.57 -16.12 16.96
C GLY A 318 23.25 -16.69 17.46
N LEU A 319 22.17 -16.56 16.67
CA LEU A 319 20.84 -17.08 17.02
C LEU A 319 20.69 -18.59 16.85
N VAL A 320 21.58 -19.25 16.10
CA VAL A 320 21.50 -20.71 15.86
C VAL A 320 21.93 -21.51 17.10
N GLY A 321 22.52 -20.87 18.12
CA GLY A 321 22.64 -21.40 19.48
C GLY A 321 23.53 -22.64 19.68
N ASP A 322 23.88 -23.38 18.63
CA ASP A 322 24.59 -24.65 18.78
C ASP A 322 25.51 -24.96 17.58
N ARG A 323 26.76 -24.47 17.65
CA ARG A 323 27.80 -24.76 16.65
C ARG A 323 28.15 -26.25 16.56
N ARG A 324 27.81 -27.08 17.56
CA ARG A 324 28.19 -28.49 17.61
C ARG A 324 27.48 -29.36 16.58
N ASN A 325 26.33 -28.95 16.06
CA ASN A 325 25.60 -29.70 15.02
C ASN A 325 26.08 -29.40 13.58
N ILE A 326 27.01 -28.47 13.38
CA ILE A 326 27.55 -28.12 12.05
C ILE A 326 28.47 -29.24 11.51
N ALA A 327 29.10 -30.01 12.39
CA ALA A 327 30.05 -31.07 12.01
C ALA A 327 29.43 -32.22 11.20
N ASN A 328 28.09 -32.37 11.23
CA ASN A 328 27.39 -33.48 10.55
C ASN A 328 26.82 -33.10 9.16
N GLY A 329 27.22 -31.97 8.57
CA GLY A 329 26.96 -31.64 7.16
C GLY A 329 25.50 -31.39 6.77
N LYS A 330 24.55 -31.35 7.72
CA LYS A 330 23.12 -31.10 7.44
C LYS A 330 22.78 -29.62 7.62
N HIS A 331 22.95 -28.84 6.55
CA HIS A 331 22.95 -27.37 6.53
C HIS A 331 21.57 -26.66 6.56
N ASP A 332 20.45 -27.34 6.84
CA ASP A 332 19.12 -26.74 6.58
C ASP A 332 18.60 -25.74 7.63
N ASN A 333 19.29 -25.56 8.76
CA ASN A 333 18.85 -24.68 9.85
C ASN A 333 19.43 -23.27 9.77
N THR A 334 19.11 -22.53 8.72
CA THR A 334 19.47 -21.11 8.63
C THR A 334 18.35 -20.23 9.18
N THR A 335 18.60 -19.54 10.30
CA THR A 335 17.78 -18.40 10.71
C THR A 335 17.98 -17.28 9.69
N LYS A 336 16.90 -16.73 9.14
CA LYS A 336 16.96 -15.57 8.22
C LYS A 336 16.38 -14.34 8.91
N VAL A 337 17.22 -13.35 9.12
CA VAL A 337 16.82 -12.04 9.65
C VAL A 337 16.50 -11.09 8.51
N LYS A 338 15.34 -10.42 8.56
CA LYS A 338 14.89 -9.48 7.54
C LYS A 338 14.29 -8.21 8.17
N LYS A 339 14.39 -7.10 7.44
CA LYS A 339 13.65 -5.89 7.72
C LYS A 339 12.17 -6.10 7.38
N GLY A 340 11.29 -5.75 8.31
CA GLY A 340 9.85 -5.70 8.11
C GLY A 340 9.42 -4.48 7.27
N PHE A 341 8.15 -4.48 6.85
CA PHE A 341 7.64 -3.41 6.00
C PHE A 341 7.50 -2.09 6.76
N THR A 342 7.20 -2.15 8.06
CA THR A 342 6.95 -0.94 8.85
C THR A 342 8.22 -0.37 9.46
N CYS A 343 9.30 -1.15 9.54
CA CYS A 343 10.58 -0.71 10.09
C CYS A 343 11.35 0.19 9.10
N PRO A 344 11.63 1.46 9.46
CA PRO A 344 12.55 2.31 8.72
C PRO A 344 13.95 1.68 8.63
N SER A 345 14.66 1.96 7.53
CA SER A 345 15.99 1.37 7.30
C SER A 345 17.00 1.77 8.39
N PHE A 346 16.93 3.02 8.87
CA PHE A 346 17.73 3.50 10.00
C PHE A 346 17.47 2.71 11.30
N GLU A 347 16.19 2.50 11.66
CA GLU A 347 15.86 1.72 12.86
C GLU A 347 16.34 0.28 12.74
N TYR A 348 16.23 -0.32 11.56
CA TYR A 348 16.74 -1.66 11.30
C TYR A 348 18.26 -1.73 11.48
N TYR A 349 18.99 -0.73 10.98
CA TYR A 349 20.43 -0.60 11.20
C TYR A 349 20.77 -0.52 12.70
N MET A 350 20.04 0.31 13.46
CA MET A 350 20.22 0.46 14.91
C MET A 350 19.84 -0.79 15.71
N PHE A 351 18.83 -1.53 15.25
CA PHE A 351 18.50 -2.86 15.77
C PHE A 351 19.68 -3.81 15.58
N LEU A 352 20.21 -3.92 14.35
CA LEU A 352 21.33 -4.80 14.05
C LEU A 352 22.56 -4.46 14.90
N GLN A 353 22.83 -3.18 15.13
CA GLN A 353 23.93 -2.73 15.98
C GLN A 353 23.83 -3.31 17.40
N ARG A 354 22.68 -3.14 18.04
CA ARG A 354 22.43 -3.58 19.42
C ARG A 354 22.35 -5.10 19.52
N ALA A 355 21.65 -5.74 18.58
CA ALA A 355 21.46 -7.19 18.58
C ALA A 355 22.78 -7.96 18.35
N THR A 356 23.78 -7.34 17.71
CA THR A 356 25.07 -7.98 17.42
C THR A 356 26.16 -7.75 18.45
N GLU A 357 25.96 -6.80 19.36
CA GLU A 357 26.95 -6.39 20.37
C GLU A 357 27.47 -7.56 21.23
N PRO A 358 26.64 -8.48 21.75
CA PRO A 358 27.13 -9.60 22.56
C PRO A 358 28.04 -10.56 21.78
N TYR A 359 27.77 -10.75 20.49
CA TYR A 359 28.50 -11.70 19.66
C TYR A 359 29.83 -11.13 19.15
N ARG A 360 29.94 -9.80 18.99
CA ARG A 360 31.22 -9.15 18.67
C ARG A 360 32.24 -9.35 19.79
N ASN A 361 31.83 -9.15 21.04
CA ASN A 361 32.72 -9.31 22.20
C ASN A 361 33.24 -10.75 22.34
N MET A 362 32.44 -11.76 21.96
CA MET A 362 32.87 -13.16 21.98
C MET A 362 33.94 -13.48 20.92
N GLN A 363 33.91 -12.84 19.74
CA GLN A 363 34.92 -13.06 18.70
C GLN A 363 36.28 -12.47 19.10
N SER A 364 36.28 -11.31 19.78
CA SER A 364 37.50 -10.67 20.28
C SER A 364 38.22 -11.53 21.33
N ILE A 365 37.46 -12.14 22.25
CA ILE A 365 38.01 -12.96 23.36
C ILE A 365 38.55 -14.31 22.84
N SER A 366 38.01 -14.82 21.72
CA SER A 366 38.39 -16.12 21.15
C SER A 366 39.79 -16.13 20.50
N MET A 367 40.43 -14.98 20.26
CA MET A 367 41.76 -14.93 19.62
C MET A 367 42.93 -14.81 20.60
N GLU A 368 42.69 -14.60 21.90
CA GLU A 368 43.75 -14.30 22.88
C GLU A 368 43.93 -15.36 23.98
N ILE A 369 43.43 -16.59 23.82
CA ILE A 369 43.70 -17.66 24.80
C ILE A 369 44.89 -18.51 24.32
N PRO A 370 46.10 -18.36 24.91
CA PRO A 370 47.17 -19.32 24.73
C PRO A 370 46.70 -20.68 25.25
N ILE A 371 47.01 -21.72 24.49
CA ILE A 371 46.70 -23.12 24.79
C ILE A 371 47.54 -23.56 26.00
N ALA A 372 47.12 -23.19 27.21
CA ALA A 372 47.68 -23.72 28.44
C ALA A 372 46.58 -23.72 29.52
N GLU A 373 46.21 -24.92 29.94
CA GLU A 373 45.50 -25.24 31.19
C GLU A 373 44.05 -24.74 31.32
N ARG A 374 43.10 -25.56 30.85
CA ARG A 374 41.67 -25.40 31.16
C ARG A 374 41.10 -26.64 31.85
N ASN A 375 41.49 -26.84 33.11
CA ASN A 375 40.77 -27.66 34.08
C ASN A 375 40.10 -26.71 35.08
N GLY A 376 38.78 -26.55 35.01
CA GLY A 376 38.03 -25.87 36.07
C GLY A 376 36.88 -25.00 35.59
N PHE A 377 35.67 -25.57 35.67
CA PHE A 377 34.41 -24.87 35.98
C PHE A 377 33.95 -23.73 35.05
N VAL A 378 33.00 -24.05 34.16
CA VAL A 378 32.10 -23.08 33.51
C VAL A 378 30.68 -23.34 34.06
N PRO A 379 29.94 -22.33 34.53
CA PRO A 379 28.59 -22.53 35.04
C PRO A 379 27.64 -22.89 33.90
N ALA A 380 26.93 -24.01 34.07
CA ALA A 380 25.96 -24.53 33.13
C ALA A 380 24.71 -23.63 33.08
N ILE A 381 24.61 -22.78 32.06
CA ILE A 381 23.32 -22.25 31.62
C ILE A 381 22.60 -23.41 30.93
N SER A 382 21.47 -23.84 31.48
CA SER A 382 20.64 -24.95 30.99
C SER A 382 20.27 -24.74 29.51
N GLN A 383 21.01 -25.42 28.63
CA GLN A 383 20.77 -25.45 27.18
C GLN A 383 19.70 -26.49 26.88
N SER A 384 18.48 -26.03 26.58
CA SER A 384 17.47 -26.86 25.92
C SER A 384 17.86 -27.01 24.45
N SER A 385 18.40 -28.18 24.10
CA SER A 385 18.77 -28.54 22.73
C SER A 385 17.53 -28.69 21.84
N LEU A 386 17.16 -27.62 21.14
CA LEU A 386 16.16 -27.63 20.06
C LEU A 386 16.82 -28.05 18.74
N SER A 387 16.76 -29.35 18.41
CA SER A 387 17.12 -29.86 17.07
C SER A 387 15.94 -29.71 16.11
N THR A 388 15.55 -28.48 15.79
CA THR A 388 14.43 -28.20 14.88
C THR A 388 14.91 -27.99 13.46
N THR A 389 14.71 -28.96 12.57
CA THR A 389 14.95 -28.88 11.10
C THR A 389 14.00 -27.90 10.40
N GLY A 390 14.17 -26.58 10.56
CA GLY A 390 13.25 -25.59 10.02
C GLY A 390 13.91 -24.25 9.73
N HIS A 391 13.57 -23.65 8.59
CA HIS A 391 14.00 -22.30 8.23
C HIS A 391 13.29 -21.26 9.11
N LEU A 392 13.90 -20.91 10.24
CA LEU A 392 13.39 -19.84 11.08
C LEU A 392 13.53 -18.49 10.37
N ARG A 393 12.48 -17.66 10.39
CA ARG A 393 12.53 -16.30 9.84
C ARG A 393 12.19 -15.28 10.92
N LEU A 394 13.10 -14.34 11.12
CA LEU A 394 12.96 -13.21 12.03
C LEU A 394 12.69 -11.95 11.20
N VAL A 395 11.59 -11.27 11.49
CA VAL A 395 11.18 -10.02 10.83
C VAL A 395 11.17 -8.91 11.86
N VAL A 396 11.94 -7.86 11.59
CA VAL A 396 12.06 -6.71 12.50
C VAL A 396 11.08 -5.62 12.06
N GLU A 397 10.11 -5.30 12.90
CA GLU A 397 9.08 -4.29 12.61
C GLU A 397 9.28 -3.05 13.50
N SER A 398 8.62 -1.95 13.14
CA SER A 398 8.60 -0.75 13.99
C SER A 398 7.92 -1.03 15.34
N PRO A 399 8.28 -0.33 16.42
CA PRO A 399 7.69 -0.55 17.74
C PRO A 399 6.19 -0.21 17.79
N GLU A 400 5.70 0.66 16.91
CA GLU A 400 4.27 0.97 16.77
C GLU A 400 3.49 -0.23 16.22
N SER A 401 4.11 -0.99 15.31
CA SER A 401 3.50 -2.13 14.64
C SER A 401 3.65 -3.43 15.43
N CYS A 402 4.75 -3.57 16.16
CA CYS A 402 5.07 -4.75 16.94
C CYS A 402 5.66 -4.37 18.30
N ARG A 403 4.81 -4.24 19.33
CA ARG A 403 5.24 -3.91 20.70
C ARG A 403 5.92 -5.06 21.44
N ARG A 404 5.61 -6.31 21.07
CA ARG A 404 6.11 -7.52 21.72
C ARG A 404 6.38 -8.60 20.68
N PRO A 405 7.42 -9.42 20.87
CA PRO A 405 7.69 -10.57 20.02
C PRO A 405 6.47 -11.47 19.85
N LYS A 406 6.16 -11.83 18.60
CA LYS A 406 5.02 -12.69 18.26
C LYS A 406 5.29 -13.51 17.02
N VAL A 407 4.62 -14.65 16.90
CA VAL A 407 4.64 -15.46 15.68
C VAL A 407 3.49 -15.03 14.76
N THR A 408 3.76 -14.79 13.48
CA THR A 408 2.74 -14.49 12.47
C THR A 408 1.95 -15.75 12.09
N ARG A 409 0.97 -15.63 11.21
CA ARG A 409 0.22 -16.80 10.71
C ARG A 409 1.08 -17.63 9.75
N GLU A 410 2.00 -16.98 9.06
CA GLU A 410 2.93 -17.56 8.10
C GLU A 410 4.13 -18.23 8.78
N GLY A 411 4.22 -18.21 10.12
CA GLY A 411 5.32 -18.81 10.86
C GLY A 411 6.57 -17.92 10.98
N PHE A 412 6.45 -16.61 10.83
CA PHE A 412 7.58 -15.68 11.06
C PHE A 412 7.59 -15.20 12.51
N ILE A 413 8.76 -15.06 13.11
CA ILE A 413 8.90 -14.36 14.38
C ILE A 413 9.02 -12.87 14.07
N GLN A 414 8.03 -12.08 14.45
CA GLN A 414 8.10 -10.63 14.42
C GLN A 414 8.64 -10.10 15.74
N VAL A 415 9.59 -9.17 15.69
CA VAL A 415 10.17 -8.50 16.86
C VAL A 415 10.19 -6.98 16.67
N PRO A 416 10.05 -6.18 17.74
CA PRO A 416 10.28 -4.74 17.67
C PRO A 416 11.73 -4.42 17.33
N SER A 417 11.97 -3.35 16.57
CA SER A 417 13.31 -2.79 16.35
C SER A 417 13.99 -2.36 17.66
N THR A 418 13.24 -2.12 18.74
CA THR A 418 13.74 -1.70 20.05
C THR A 418 14.08 -2.83 21.02
N ILE A 419 13.92 -4.10 20.63
CA ILE A 419 14.19 -5.25 21.49
C ILE A 419 15.68 -5.31 21.90
N THR A 420 15.95 -5.74 23.14
CA THR A 420 17.31 -5.97 23.62
C THR A 420 17.86 -7.30 23.06
N SER A 421 19.17 -7.49 23.07
CA SER A 421 19.79 -8.75 22.61
C SER A 421 19.41 -9.96 23.48
N GLU A 422 19.27 -9.74 24.79
CA GLU A 422 18.84 -10.78 25.75
C GLU A 422 17.40 -11.20 25.50
N ASP A 423 16.48 -10.22 25.43
CA ASP A 423 15.07 -10.46 25.14
C ASP A 423 14.88 -11.09 23.76
N LEU A 424 15.70 -10.70 22.78
CA LEU A 424 15.68 -11.28 21.43
C LEU A 424 16.01 -12.78 21.48
N THR A 425 17.09 -13.15 22.16
CA THR A 425 17.52 -14.55 22.27
C THR A 425 16.47 -15.38 22.99
N LEU A 426 15.95 -14.86 24.12
CA LEU A 426 14.88 -15.51 24.88
C LEU A 426 13.60 -15.68 24.04
N SER A 427 13.22 -14.64 23.30
CA SER A 427 12.02 -14.65 22.47
C SER A 427 12.15 -15.61 21.29
N VAL A 428 13.31 -15.65 20.63
CA VAL A 428 13.58 -16.58 19.54
C VAL A 428 13.52 -18.02 20.05
N SER A 429 14.18 -18.33 21.16
CA SER A 429 14.14 -19.66 21.78
C SER A 429 12.69 -20.07 22.10
N LYS A 430 11.94 -19.20 22.79
CA LYS A 430 10.55 -19.44 23.19
C LYS A 430 9.57 -19.60 22.01
N LEU A 431 9.73 -18.80 20.95
CA LEU A 431 8.77 -18.73 19.85
C LEU A 431 9.12 -19.63 18.66
N SER A 432 10.32 -20.19 18.61
CA SER A 432 10.82 -21.02 17.50
C SER A 432 9.93 -22.24 17.20
N GLY A 433 9.50 -22.97 18.24
CA GLY A 433 8.63 -24.14 18.09
C GLY A 433 7.28 -23.81 17.43
N LEU A 434 6.60 -22.78 17.95
CA LEU A 434 5.34 -22.29 17.39
C LEU A 434 5.51 -21.71 15.97
N ALA A 435 6.63 -21.04 15.71
CA ALA A 435 6.96 -20.52 14.38
C ALA A 435 7.12 -21.64 13.36
N LYS A 436 7.80 -22.73 13.73
CA LYS A 436 7.97 -23.91 12.89
C LYS A 436 6.63 -24.59 12.60
N GLU A 437 5.84 -24.87 13.64
CA GLU A 437 4.52 -25.49 13.47
C GLU A 437 3.65 -24.72 12.48
N ARG A 438 3.55 -23.40 12.65
CA ARG A 438 2.77 -22.54 11.73
C ARG A 438 3.36 -22.48 10.33
N TRP A 439 4.68 -22.46 10.21
CA TRP A 439 5.34 -22.50 8.90
C TRP A 439 5.01 -23.79 8.16
N ASP A 440 5.05 -24.94 8.83
CA ASP A 440 4.76 -26.25 8.23
C ASP A 440 3.29 -26.32 7.76
N VAL A 441 2.34 -25.89 8.58
CA VAL A 441 0.91 -25.76 8.20
C VAL A 441 0.73 -24.82 7.00
N GLU A 442 1.43 -23.70 6.98
CA GLU A 442 1.38 -22.74 5.88
C GLU A 442 1.99 -23.30 4.58
N GLN A 443 3.06 -24.11 4.67
CA GLN A 443 3.64 -24.79 3.49
C GLN A 443 2.70 -25.84 2.93
N GLU A 444 2.03 -26.62 3.77
CA GLU A 444 1.04 -27.60 3.32
C GLU A 444 -0.11 -26.93 2.55
N LYS A 445 -0.64 -25.82 3.08
CA LYS A 445 -1.67 -25.02 2.39
C LYS A 445 -1.19 -24.47 1.05
N LYS A 446 0.05 -23.96 1.00
CA LYS A 446 0.67 -23.50 -0.25
C LYS A 446 0.84 -24.60 -1.27
N HIS A 447 1.18 -25.81 -0.82
CA HIS A 447 1.32 -26.97 -1.69
C HIS A 447 -0.03 -27.35 -2.31
N LYS A 448 -1.08 -27.48 -1.50
CA LYS A 448 -2.47 -27.71 -1.99
C LYS A 448 -2.94 -26.64 -2.98
N CYS A 449 -2.65 -25.38 -2.70
CA CYS A 449 -2.99 -24.29 -3.62
C CYS A 449 -2.20 -24.35 -4.93
N ARG A 450 -0.96 -24.85 -4.92
CA ARG A 450 -0.16 -25.02 -6.14
C ARG A 450 -0.76 -26.07 -7.07
N GLU A 451 -1.17 -27.21 -6.51
CA GLU A 451 -1.87 -28.25 -7.27
C GLU A 451 -3.18 -27.71 -7.88
N ALA A 452 -3.97 -26.97 -7.10
CA ALA A 452 -5.20 -26.35 -7.60
C ALA A 452 -4.93 -25.28 -8.66
N ILE A 453 -3.85 -24.49 -8.53
CA ILE A 453 -3.40 -23.53 -9.55
C ILE A 453 -3.09 -24.27 -10.85
N GLU A 454 -2.31 -25.35 -10.81
CA GLU A 454 -1.92 -26.11 -12.00
C GLU A 454 -3.15 -26.69 -12.71
N GLN A 455 -4.12 -27.22 -11.94
CA GLN A 455 -5.39 -27.71 -12.48
C GLN A 455 -6.21 -26.60 -13.15
N VAL A 456 -6.37 -25.45 -12.49
CA VAL A 456 -7.10 -24.29 -13.06
C VAL A 456 -6.38 -23.74 -14.29
N GLN A 457 -5.04 -23.67 -14.27
CA GLN A 457 -4.25 -23.23 -15.42
C GLN A 457 -4.45 -24.13 -16.63
N TRP A 458 -4.38 -25.44 -16.41
CA TRP A 458 -4.57 -26.43 -17.46
C TRP A 458 -5.99 -26.39 -18.02
N LYS A 459 -7.01 -26.45 -17.16
CA LYS A 459 -8.43 -26.49 -17.58
C LYS A 459 -8.87 -25.26 -18.35
N PHE A 460 -8.50 -24.07 -17.90
CA PHE A 460 -8.95 -22.81 -18.49
C PHE A 460 -7.96 -22.19 -19.48
N GLY A 461 -6.85 -22.87 -19.78
CA GLY A 461 -5.79 -22.35 -20.64
C GLY A 461 -5.14 -21.05 -20.12
N LEU A 462 -5.14 -20.82 -18.79
CA LEU A 462 -4.61 -19.60 -18.18
C LEU A 462 -3.08 -19.61 -18.17
N GLN A 463 -2.45 -18.48 -18.51
CA GLN A 463 -1.00 -18.34 -18.47
C GLN A 463 -0.45 -18.34 -17.04
N LYS A 464 -1.15 -17.66 -16.13
CA LYS A 464 -0.74 -17.52 -14.74
C LYS A 464 -1.95 -17.37 -13.84
N VAL A 465 -1.96 -18.10 -12.73
CA VAL A 465 -2.91 -17.86 -11.63
C VAL A 465 -2.14 -17.38 -10.42
N SER A 466 -2.65 -16.34 -9.76
CA SER A 466 -1.97 -15.76 -8.61
C SER A 466 -2.94 -15.16 -7.60
N ARG A 467 -2.42 -14.95 -6.39
CA ARG A 467 -3.12 -14.30 -5.31
C ARG A 467 -2.76 -12.81 -5.31
N SER A 468 -3.74 -11.91 -5.21
CA SER A 468 -3.51 -10.48 -5.44
C SER A 468 -2.71 -9.79 -4.34
N ASN A 469 -2.88 -10.24 -3.12
CA ASN A 469 -2.24 -9.69 -1.94
C ASN A 469 -2.13 -10.77 -0.86
N GLU A 470 -1.42 -10.47 0.22
CA GLU A 470 -1.34 -11.34 1.39
C GLU A 470 -2.65 -11.37 2.21
N ARG A 471 -3.64 -10.53 1.87
CA ARG A 471 -4.92 -10.47 2.59
C ARG A 471 -5.86 -11.61 2.21
N VAL A 472 -5.78 -12.14 0.98
CA VAL A 472 -6.52 -13.34 0.62
C VAL A 472 -5.90 -14.53 1.36
N ARG A 473 -6.66 -15.15 2.26
CA ARG A 473 -6.18 -16.33 2.99
C ARG A 473 -6.06 -17.52 2.03
N TRP A 474 -5.19 -18.49 2.35
CA TRP A 474 -5.02 -19.66 1.49
C TRP A 474 -6.28 -20.50 1.37
N GLU A 475 -7.10 -20.55 2.41
CA GLU A 475 -8.39 -21.24 2.39
C GLU A 475 -9.38 -20.54 1.45
N ASP A 476 -9.42 -19.21 1.52
CA ASP A 476 -10.26 -18.38 0.65
C ASP A 476 -9.80 -18.50 -0.82
N PHE A 477 -8.49 -18.51 -1.05
CA PHE A 477 -7.89 -18.69 -2.36
C PHE A 477 -8.18 -20.07 -2.94
N LEU A 478 -7.95 -21.14 -2.15
CA LEU A 478 -8.22 -22.51 -2.55
C LEU A 478 -9.71 -22.72 -2.84
N SER A 479 -10.60 -22.22 -1.98
CA SER A 479 -12.05 -22.28 -2.20
C SER A 479 -12.45 -21.59 -3.50
N ALA A 480 -11.87 -20.44 -3.80
CA ALA A 480 -12.12 -19.73 -5.06
C ALA A 480 -11.62 -20.50 -6.29
N LEU A 481 -10.50 -21.22 -6.19
CA LEU A 481 -9.98 -22.09 -7.25
C LEU A 481 -10.85 -23.32 -7.43
N SER A 482 -11.25 -23.99 -6.34
CA SER A 482 -12.15 -25.15 -6.40
C SER A 482 -13.47 -24.79 -7.06
N ARG A 483 -14.06 -23.64 -6.73
CA ARG A 483 -15.28 -23.17 -7.42
C ARG A 483 -15.06 -22.98 -8.92
N LEU A 484 -13.88 -22.57 -9.38
CA LEU A 484 -13.63 -22.44 -10.82
C LEU A 484 -13.68 -23.82 -11.46
N ILE A 485 -13.02 -24.79 -10.85
CA ILE A 485 -13.01 -26.18 -11.30
C ILE A 485 -14.42 -26.77 -11.33
N ASP A 486 -15.24 -26.51 -10.29
CA ASP A 486 -16.60 -27.04 -10.16
C ASP A 486 -17.56 -26.45 -11.19
N HIS A 487 -17.34 -25.19 -11.59
CA HIS A 487 -18.17 -24.46 -12.56
C HIS A 487 -17.59 -24.44 -13.98
N GLU A 488 -16.65 -25.34 -14.30
CA GLU A 488 -16.01 -25.43 -15.63
C GLU A 488 -17.01 -25.48 -16.78
N THR A 489 -18.11 -26.23 -16.61
CA THR A 489 -19.15 -26.39 -17.63
C THR A 489 -20.00 -25.14 -17.90
N GLN A 490 -19.93 -24.13 -17.03
CA GLN A 490 -20.73 -22.90 -17.12
C GLN A 490 -19.95 -21.73 -17.74
N LEU A 491 -18.63 -21.85 -17.86
CA LEU A 491 -17.79 -20.85 -18.51
C LEU A 491 -17.58 -21.27 -19.96
N GLU A 492 -17.76 -20.35 -20.91
CA GLU A 492 -17.56 -20.68 -22.33
C GLU A 492 -16.11 -21.09 -22.59
N GLU A 493 -15.93 -22.12 -23.42
CA GLU A 493 -14.61 -22.66 -23.74
C GLU A 493 -13.74 -21.57 -24.37
N GLY A 494 -12.66 -21.21 -23.68
CA GLY A 494 -11.68 -20.23 -24.17
C GLY A 494 -11.84 -18.79 -23.67
N GLU A 495 -12.89 -18.44 -22.90
CA GLU A 495 -13.04 -17.07 -22.37
C GLU A 495 -11.87 -16.62 -21.50
N LEU A 496 -11.29 -17.57 -20.78
CA LEU A 496 -10.16 -17.36 -19.89
C LEU A 496 -8.82 -17.69 -20.55
N ALA A 497 -8.82 -18.29 -21.74
CA ALA A 497 -7.60 -18.81 -22.36
C ALA A 497 -6.61 -17.68 -22.66
N GLY A 498 -5.33 -17.94 -22.38
CA GLY A 498 -4.24 -16.98 -22.58
C GLY A 498 -4.19 -15.83 -21.57
N SER A 499 -5.16 -15.72 -20.65
CA SER A 499 -5.21 -14.66 -19.65
C SER A 499 -4.41 -15.00 -18.39
N ASN A 500 -4.07 -13.96 -17.63
CA ASN A 500 -3.61 -14.09 -16.26
C ASN A 500 -4.79 -13.90 -15.32
N LEU A 501 -4.91 -14.73 -14.30
CA LEU A 501 -5.96 -14.63 -13.29
C LEU A 501 -5.36 -14.26 -11.93
N GLN A 502 -6.00 -13.31 -11.26
CA GLN A 502 -5.63 -12.85 -9.94
C GLN A 502 -6.85 -12.91 -9.01
N ILE A 503 -6.73 -13.62 -7.90
CA ILE A 503 -7.82 -13.69 -6.91
C ILE A 503 -7.54 -12.67 -5.80
N SER A 504 -8.53 -11.82 -5.51
CA SER A 504 -8.40 -10.67 -4.63
C SER A 504 -9.41 -10.65 -3.49
N THR A 505 -9.12 -9.90 -2.43
CA THR A 505 -10.11 -9.51 -1.42
C THR A 505 -11.07 -8.41 -1.92
N ASN A 506 -10.77 -7.81 -3.07
CA ASN A 506 -11.61 -6.75 -3.64
C ASN A 506 -12.97 -7.33 -4.05
N GLY A 507 -14.03 -6.61 -3.74
CA GLY A 507 -15.40 -7.12 -3.86
C GLY A 507 -15.98 -7.17 -5.28
N HIS A 508 -15.19 -6.97 -6.33
CA HIS A 508 -15.66 -6.99 -7.71
C HIS A 508 -14.62 -7.51 -8.70
N CYS A 509 -15.14 -8.17 -9.75
CA CYS A 509 -14.40 -8.57 -10.93
C CYS A 509 -13.99 -7.31 -11.72
N HIS A 510 -12.72 -7.23 -12.09
CA HIS A 510 -12.21 -6.15 -12.92
C HIS A 510 -10.98 -6.62 -13.69
N LEU A 511 -10.63 -5.88 -14.74
CA LEU A 511 -9.31 -6.00 -15.34
C LEU A 511 -8.33 -5.20 -14.49
N SER A 512 -7.18 -5.78 -14.17
CA SER A 512 -6.01 -5.07 -13.65
C SER A 512 -5.32 -4.30 -14.77
N ASP A 513 -4.44 -3.38 -14.41
CA ASP A 513 -3.68 -2.53 -15.33
C ASP A 513 -2.66 -3.29 -16.19
N ASP A 514 -2.35 -4.53 -15.79
CA ASP A 514 -1.51 -5.46 -16.53
C ASP A 514 -2.32 -6.36 -17.48
N GLY A 515 -3.63 -6.14 -17.60
CA GLY A 515 -4.56 -6.95 -18.39
C GLY A 515 -4.97 -8.26 -17.70
N SER A 516 -4.50 -8.53 -16.49
CA SER A 516 -4.93 -9.70 -15.73
C SER A 516 -6.39 -9.55 -15.31
N LEU A 517 -7.14 -10.65 -15.37
CA LEU A 517 -8.47 -10.75 -14.81
C LEU A 517 -8.34 -10.82 -13.28
N VAL A 518 -8.98 -9.90 -12.57
CA VAL A 518 -9.00 -9.89 -11.11
C VAL A 518 -10.39 -10.25 -10.64
N ILE A 519 -10.51 -11.33 -9.87
CA ILE A 519 -11.80 -11.80 -9.35
C ILE A 519 -11.81 -11.79 -7.81
N PRO A 520 -12.95 -11.49 -7.16
CA PRO A 520 -13.07 -11.60 -5.71
C PRO A 520 -12.87 -13.06 -5.26
N HIS A 521 -12.26 -13.31 -4.10
CA HIS A 521 -12.18 -14.66 -3.53
C HIS A 521 -13.55 -15.29 -3.20
N ASN A 522 -14.62 -14.50 -3.22
CA ASN A 522 -16.01 -14.89 -3.03
C ASN A 522 -16.87 -14.54 -4.26
N TRP A 523 -16.28 -14.63 -5.45
CA TRP A 523 -16.98 -14.53 -6.73
C TRP A 523 -18.12 -15.57 -6.84
N THR A 524 -19.12 -15.25 -7.65
CA THR A 524 -20.31 -16.09 -7.91
C THR A 524 -20.55 -16.21 -9.42
N ILE A 525 -21.24 -17.26 -9.84
CA ILE A 525 -21.92 -17.33 -11.14
C ILE A 525 -23.41 -17.27 -10.85
N SER A 526 -24.11 -16.31 -11.45
CA SER A 526 -25.57 -16.27 -11.35
C SER A 526 -26.11 -17.28 -12.34
N ALA A 527 -26.89 -18.27 -11.88
CA ALA A 527 -27.67 -19.10 -12.80
C ALA A 527 -28.62 -18.15 -13.57
N LEU A 528 -28.42 -18.05 -14.89
CA LEU A 528 -29.27 -17.26 -15.79
C LEU A 528 -30.72 -17.73 -15.78
#